data_AF-A0A1V9YZS4-F1
#
_entry.id   AF-A0A1V9YZS4-F1
#
_cell.length_a   1.000
_cell.length_b   1.000
_cell.length_c   1.000
_cell.angle_alpha   90.00
_cell.angle_beta   90.00
_cell.angle_gamma   90.00
#
_symmetry.space_group_name_H-M   'P 1'
#
loop_
_entity.id
_entity.type
_entity.pdbx_description
1 polymer ?
#
loop_
_entity_poly.entity_id
_entity_poly.type
_entity_poly.pdbx_seq_one_letter_code
_entity_poly.pdbx_strand_id
1 'polypeptide(L)'
;MWWLFGAPSPIETLLAAARTGRIEEVTELLASGAEVDGAGKFGNTALHEAAYWGHTDLVSLLLDAQASVHKTNEVGWTPLHEAARTGHEVVTTLLLAHDSRVDDSDHDGCSPLHQAAYYGHSGVVSLLLEAGANATLCNAVEGKTALAVARQRHKHSAVQLLDSALTAQLYAAIDGADARQVRRLIHAGATINSSHETHLSPLVQAVRRNYLPTICQLLKSNAAVDLCVGPDGISALAHAAALGHVEGVHLLLIAGADVDVRDAAGRTPLILAAALGYDEIVDALLVDGADPNAHDKSGRTPLTVAAAANHVSVARLLLAAGASKTARAPDDEPPIVVALRRGLREMAALLHHSEQPRTIIRKPIPTTNALWLGAGSYGVVHKTTFEGTVVAVKTAKTASNDVLLKEVAAMTAGSSPYLLPLIAAVAPVGSVPQLVTPFMDGGNLRQHLNLQKVGEPTAVRVSTWQIAWVVANALRELHSRGMLHRDVKSDNIFLSTTRFVQLGDFGTARTYDAEYMTEGTGTPYWIAPEVFNNGGVYNFAADVYSFGVVLTELDTMQLPYWDAPLKGAAVTDAVRTGALRPSLRDDCAPWFRALALQCMAQDPAARPSAESVVQVLEQHRDDPTV
;
A
#
# COMPACT_ATOMS: atom_id res chain seq x y z
N MET A 1 27.65 77.99 -48.44
CA MET A 1 28.34 76.68 -48.46
C MET A 1 27.34 75.50 -48.39
N TRP A 2 26.19 75.58 -49.09
CA TRP A 2 25.10 74.59 -49.06
C TRP A 2 24.93 73.86 -50.41
N TRP A 3 26.01 73.76 -51.20
CA TRP A 3 26.03 73.14 -52.54
C TRP A 3 27.07 72.00 -52.66
N LEU A 4 27.59 71.49 -51.54
CA LEU A 4 28.63 70.43 -51.51
C LEU A 4 28.13 69.05 -51.07
N PHE A 5 26.85 68.91 -50.73
CA PHE A 5 26.20 67.62 -50.52
C PHE A 5 25.05 67.54 -51.52
N GLY A 6 25.10 66.58 -52.45
CA GLY A 6 24.00 66.31 -53.37
C GLY A 6 22.70 66.07 -52.61
N ALA A 7 21.55 66.29 -53.26
CA ALA A 7 20.26 65.96 -52.67
C ALA A 7 20.32 64.52 -52.10
N PRO A 8 19.86 64.29 -50.84
CA PRO A 8 19.87 62.96 -50.25
C PRO A 8 19.15 62.00 -51.19
N SER A 9 19.68 60.79 -51.32
CA SER A 9 19.07 59.80 -52.21
C SER A 9 17.61 59.53 -51.80
N PRO A 10 16.74 59.09 -52.72
CA PRO A 10 15.35 58.74 -52.40
C PRO A 10 15.25 57.74 -51.24
N ILE A 11 16.20 56.80 -51.16
CA ILE A 11 16.32 55.83 -50.06
C ILE A 11 16.68 56.54 -48.76
N GLU A 12 17.71 57.39 -48.72
CA GLU A 12 18.08 58.13 -47.50
C GLU A 12 16.96 59.03 -46.98
N THR A 13 16.17 59.60 -47.90
CA THR A 13 15.02 60.45 -47.56
C THR A 13 13.88 59.61 -47.00
N LEU A 14 13.58 58.46 -47.61
CA LEU A 14 12.59 57.50 -47.10
C LEU A 14 12.97 56.99 -45.71
N LEU A 15 14.23 56.62 -45.49
CA LEU A 15 14.73 56.17 -44.18
C LEU A 15 14.68 57.29 -43.14
N ALA A 16 15.01 58.53 -43.51
CA ALA A 16 14.91 59.67 -42.60
C ALA A 16 13.45 59.97 -42.23
N ALA A 17 12.53 59.94 -43.20
CA ALA A 17 11.10 60.08 -42.96
C ALA A 17 10.58 58.96 -42.04
N ALA A 18 10.96 57.71 -42.30
CA ALA A 18 10.58 56.56 -41.50
C ALA A 18 11.10 56.64 -40.06
N ARG A 19 12.36 57.05 -39.87
CA ARG A 19 12.96 57.27 -38.55
C ARG A 19 12.18 58.27 -37.70
N THR A 20 11.68 59.32 -38.33
CA THR A 20 10.89 60.38 -37.68
C THR A 20 9.39 60.10 -37.60
N GLY A 21 8.90 59.01 -38.19
CA GLY A 21 7.47 58.67 -38.21
C GLY A 21 6.61 59.57 -39.10
N ARG A 22 7.18 60.21 -40.14
CA ARG A 22 6.46 61.12 -41.05
C ARG A 22 5.67 60.32 -42.10
N ILE A 23 4.45 59.90 -41.74
CA ILE A 23 3.60 59.00 -42.54
C ILE A 23 3.29 59.58 -43.93
N GLU A 24 2.89 60.86 -44.01
CA GLU A 24 2.52 61.49 -45.28
C GLU A 24 3.70 61.55 -46.26
N GLU A 25 4.90 61.86 -45.74
CA GLU A 25 6.12 61.93 -46.55
C GLU A 25 6.55 60.54 -47.02
N VAL A 26 6.46 59.52 -46.16
CA VAL A 26 6.69 58.13 -46.59
C VAL A 26 5.70 57.72 -47.67
N THR A 27 4.42 58.08 -47.52
CA THR A 27 3.37 57.79 -48.53
C THR A 27 3.68 58.43 -49.87
N GLU A 28 4.05 59.71 -49.87
CA GLU A 28 4.41 60.45 -51.09
C GLU A 28 5.67 59.89 -51.76
N LEU A 29 6.68 59.53 -50.98
CA LEU A 29 7.92 58.93 -51.48
C LEU A 29 7.67 57.57 -52.13
N LEU A 30 6.86 56.70 -51.50
CA LEU A 30 6.48 55.40 -52.07
C LEU A 30 5.63 55.57 -53.34
N ALA A 31 4.68 56.51 -53.34
CA ALA A 31 3.87 56.85 -54.53
C ALA A 31 4.74 57.40 -55.68
N SER A 32 5.85 58.07 -55.35
CA SER A 32 6.83 58.58 -56.31
C SER A 32 7.83 57.51 -56.79
N GLY A 33 7.65 56.25 -56.38
CA GLY A 33 8.46 55.11 -56.81
C GLY A 33 9.71 54.85 -55.97
N ALA A 34 9.78 55.35 -54.73
CA ALA A 34 10.83 54.94 -53.80
C ALA A 34 10.75 53.43 -53.52
N GLU A 35 11.90 52.75 -53.53
CA GLU A 35 11.98 51.32 -53.24
C GLU A 35 11.67 51.09 -51.75
N VAL A 36 10.55 50.41 -51.44
CA VAL A 36 10.08 50.16 -50.07
C VAL A 36 11.11 49.41 -49.20
N ASP A 37 11.85 48.50 -49.84
CA ASP A 37 12.94 47.71 -49.24
C ASP A 37 14.33 48.32 -49.49
N GLY A 38 14.38 49.58 -49.95
CA GLY A 38 15.62 50.31 -50.15
C GLY A 38 16.42 50.37 -48.84
N ALA A 39 17.64 49.85 -48.87
CA ALA A 39 18.48 49.71 -47.70
C ALA A 39 19.49 50.86 -47.58
N GLY A 40 19.64 51.39 -46.37
CA GLY A 40 20.62 52.42 -46.07
C GLY A 40 22.03 51.87 -45.92
N LYS A 41 22.96 52.74 -45.50
CA LYS A 41 24.39 52.40 -45.34
C LYS A 41 24.66 51.19 -44.43
N PHE A 42 23.78 50.90 -43.47
CA PHE A 42 23.92 49.79 -42.53
C PHE A 42 22.98 48.62 -42.84
N GLY A 43 22.36 48.61 -44.03
CA GLY A 43 21.39 47.59 -44.43
C GLY A 43 19.97 47.79 -43.88
N ASN A 44 19.73 48.79 -43.03
CA ASN A 44 18.38 49.09 -42.51
C ASN A 44 17.45 49.57 -43.63
N THR A 45 16.26 48.97 -43.71
CA THR A 45 15.15 49.43 -44.55
C THR A 45 14.23 50.39 -43.79
N ALA A 46 13.25 51.00 -44.46
CA ALA A 46 12.26 51.86 -43.81
C ALA A 46 11.50 51.11 -42.70
N LEU A 47 11.24 49.82 -42.90
CA LEU A 47 10.58 48.96 -41.92
C LEU A 47 11.45 48.70 -40.68
N HIS A 48 12.78 48.60 -40.82
CA HIS A 48 13.68 48.52 -39.66
C HIS A 48 13.63 49.79 -38.81
N GLU A 49 13.69 50.97 -39.45
CA GLU A 49 13.63 52.25 -38.74
C GLU A 49 12.26 52.43 -38.06
N ALA A 50 11.17 52.18 -38.77
CA ALA A 50 9.83 52.26 -38.20
C ALA A 50 9.65 51.29 -37.02
N ALA A 51 10.19 50.07 -37.13
CA ALA A 51 10.13 49.08 -36.06
C ALA A 51 11.01 49.44 -34.85
N TYR A 52 12.22 49.95 -35.07
CA TYR A 52 13.12 50.42 -34.01
C TYR A 52 12.46 51.50 -33.16
N TRP A 53 11.81 52.48 -33.80
CA TRP A 53 11.24 53.66 -33.13
C TRP A 53 9.79 53.48 -32.67
N GLY A 54 9.16 52.35 -32.99
CA GLY A 54 7.81 52.03 -32.51
C GLY A 54 6.69 52.73 -33.27
N HIS A 55 6.95 53.20 -34.49
CA HIS A 55 5.98 53.94 -35.31
C HIS A 55 4.94 52.99 -35.90
N THR A 56 3.95 52.63 -35.08
CA THR A 56 2.98 51.56 -35.37
C THR A 56 2.21 51.78 -36.68
N ASP A 57 1.62 52.97 -36.85
CA ASP A 57 0.84 53.29 -38.07
C ASP A 57 1.71 53.27 -39.32
N LEU A 58 2.98 53.68 -39.18
CA LEU A 58 3.94 53.63 -40.27
C LEU A 58 4.36 52.19 -40.59
N VAL A 59 4.54 51.33 -39.59
CA VAL A 59 4.80 49.90 -39.78
C VAL A 59 3.64 49.27 -40.57
N SER A 60 2.38 49.54 -40.20
CA SER A 60 1.22 49.07 -40.96
C SER A 60 1.25 49.55 -42.41
N LEU A 61 1.51 50.84 -42.64
CA LEU A 61 1.60 51.41 -43.99
C LEU A 61 2.69 50.73 -44.83
N LEU A 62 3.88 50.50 -44.24
CA LEU A 62 4.99 49.86 -44.93
C LEU A 62 4.67 48.39 -45.26
N LEU A 63 4.03 47.67 -44.35
CA LEU A 63 3.59 46.29 -44.58
C LEU A 63 2.51 46.22 -45.68
N ASP A 64 1.55 47.15 -45.70
CA ASP A 64 0.54 47.28 -46.76
C ASP A 64 1.21 47.55 -48.11
N ALA A 65 2.28 48.36 -48.10
CA ALA A 65 3.14 48.61 -49.26
C ALA A 65 4.10 47.43 -49.60
N GLN A 66 3.88 46.25 -49.02
CA GLN A 66 4.65 45.02 -49.26
C GLN A 66 6.14 45.11 -48.86
N ALA A 67 6.46 45.92 -47.84
CA ALA A 67 7.79 45.89 -47.22
C ALA A 67 8.09 44.48 -46.68
N SER A 68 9.29 43.98 -46.96
CA SER A 68 9.66 42.64 -46.54
C SER A 68 10.03 42.58 -45.07
N VAL A 69 9.31 41.76 -44.30
CA VAL A 69 9.60 41.47 -42.89
C VAL A 69 10.86 40.62 -42.68
N HIS A 70 11.42 40.04 -43.74
CA HIS A 70 12.58 39.13 -43.69
C HIS A 70 13.89 39.78 -44.10
N LYS A 71 13.88 41.05 -44.50
CA LYS A 71 15.13 41.77 -44.83
C LYS A 71 15.98 41.84 -43.58
N THR A 72 17.26 41.57 -43.74
CA THR A 72 18.26 41.67 -42.68
C THR A 72 19.19 42.84 -42.94
N ASN A 73 19.55 43.58 -41.89
CA ASN A 73 20.61 44.58 -41.96
C ASN A 73 22.02 43.94 -41.90
N GLU A 74 23.08 44.75 -41.82
CA GLU A 74 24.48 44.26 -41.84
C GLU A 74 24.85 43.32 -40.68
N VAL A 75 24.11 43.33 -39.58
CA VAL A 75 24.31 42.43 -38.44
C VAL A 75 23.36 41.22 -38.45
N GLY A 76 22.54 41.09 -39.49
CA GLY A 76 21.58 40.00 -39.62
C GLY A 76 20.25 40.26 -38.91
N TRP A 77 20.00 41.48 -38.42
CA TRP A 77 18.74 41.80 -37.74
C TRP A 77 17.62 42.03 -38.72
N THR A 78 16.46 41.44 -38.43
CA THR A 78 15.18 41.73 -39.09
C THR A 78 14.45 42.87 -38.36
N PRO A 79 13.39 43.46 -38.94
CA PRO A 79 12.54 44.41 -38.21
C PRO A 79 11.99 43.85 -36.89
N LEU A 80 11.77 42.53 -36.80
CA LEU A 80 11.34 41.87 -35.56
C LEU A 80 12.42 41.89 -34.47
N HIS A 81 13.70 41.79 -34.83
CA HIS A 81 14.80 41.98 -33.88
C HIS A 81 14.81 43.40 -33.31
N GLU A 82 14.58 44.41 -34.16
CA GLU A 82 14.53 45.81 -33.72
C GLU A 82 13.38 46.07 -32.76
N ALA A 83 12.17 45.63 -33.12
CA ALA A 83 10.99 45.74 -32.25
C ALA A 83 11.18 45.01 -30.91
N ALA A 84 11.79 43.82 -30.94
CA ALA A 84 12.08 43.03 -29.74
C ALA A 84 13.13 43.68 -28.83
N ARG A 85 14.15 44.32 -29.43
CA ARG A 85 15.21 45.00 -28.70
C ARG A 85 14.74 46.27 -28.01
N THR A 86 13.78 47.00 -28.59
CA THR A 86 13.24 48.25 -28.02
C THR A 86 11.95 48.07 -27.24
N GLY A 87 11.32 46.89 -27.33
CA GLY A 87 10.16 46.53 -26.55
C GLY A 87 8.83 47.04 -27.12
N HIS A 88 8.75 47.24 -28.43
CA HIS A 88 7.52 47.70 -29.07
C HIS A 88 6.54 46.55 -29.33
N GLU A 89 5.67 46.31 -28.36
CA GLU A 89 4.69 45.21 -28.36
C GLU A 89 3.76 45.26 -29.59
N VAL A 90 3.17 46.41 -29.90
CA VAL A 90 2.21 46.53 -31.03
C VAL A 90 2.91 46.29 -32.37
N VAL A 91 4.12 46.83 -32.55
CA VAL A 91 4.95 46.57 -33.74
C VAL A 91 5.30 45.09 -33.84
N THR A 92 5.68 44.46 -32.72
CA THR A 92 5.99 43.02 -32.67
C THR A 92 4.78 42.19 -33.15
N THR A 93 3.59 42.50 -32.64
CA THR A 93 2.34 41.83 -33.05
C THR A 93 2.05 42.01 -34.54
N LEU A 94 2.21 43.23 -35.08
CA LEU A 94 2.03 43.49 -36.51
C LEU A 94 3.00 42.69 -37.36
N LEU A 95 4.29 42.68 -37.00
CA LEU A 95 5.31 41.94 -37.72
C LEU A 95 5.04 40.43 -37.72
N LEU A 96 4.66 39.87 -36.57
CA LEU A 96 4.29 38.44 -36.45
C LEU A 96 3.03 38.09 -37.25
N ALA A 97 2.05 38.99 -37.30
CA ALA A 97 0.83 38.81 -38.10
C ALA A 97 1.10 38.82 -39.62
N HIS A 98 2.21 39.40 -40.06
CA HIS A 98 2.67 39.41 -41.46
C HIS A 98 3.77 38.37 -41.71
N ASP A 99 3.64 37.19 -41.11
CA ASP A 99 4.50 36.01 -41.33
C ASP A 99 5.99 36.22 -41.01
N SER A 100 6.34 37.15 -40.11
CA SER A 100 7.71 37.23 -39.59
C SER A 100 8.13 35.90 -38.96
N ARG A 101 9.31 35.40 -39.34
CA ARG A 101 9.86 34.19 -38.73
C ARG A 101 10.34 34.49 -37.32
N VAL A 102 9.62 33.94 -36.36
CA VAL A 102 9.82 34.21 -34.92
C VAL A 102 11.21 33.81 -34.40
N ASP A 103 11.85 32.82 -35.03
CA ASP A 103 13.13 32.24 -34.64
C ASP A 103 14.29 32.60 -35.60
N ASP A 104 14.10 33.56 -36.53
CA ASP A 104 15.22 34.06 -37.34
C ASP A 104 16.36 34.50 -36.40
N SER A 105 17.60 34.23 -36.80
CA SER A 105 18.77 34.48 -35.97
C SER A 105 19.70 35.46 -36.66
N ASP A 106 20.26 36.37 -35.88
CA ASP A 106 21.29 37.29 -36.35
C ASP A 106 22.65 36.61 -36.56
N HIS A 107 23.68 37.37 -36.94
CA HIS A 107 25.02 36.83 -37.18
C HIS A 107 25.68 36.21 -35.93
N ASP A 108 25.24 36.61 -34.72
CA ASP A 108 25.69 36.03 -33.45
C ASP A 108 24.81 34.85 -33.00
N GLY A 109 23.83 34.47 -33.82
CA GLY A 109 22.84 33.43 -33.53
C GLY A 109 21.77 33.85 -32.52
N CYS A 110 21.65 35.15 -32.21
CA CYS A 110 20.61 35.65 -31.32
C CYS A 110 19.29 35.82 -32.08
N SER A 111 18.22 35.22 -31.58
CA SER A 111 16.86 35.40 -32.09
C SER A 111 16.18 36.65 -31.48
N PRO A 112 15.01 37.11 -31.99
CA PRO A 112 14.25 38.18 -31.37
C PRO A 112 13.96 37.92 -29.88
N LEU A 113 13.74 36.65 -29.51
CA LEU A 113 13.53 36.26 -28.10
C LEU A 113 14.77 36.52 -27.23
N HIS A 114 15.99 36.31 -27.76
CA HIS A 114 17.23 36.67 -27.08
C HIS A 114 17.33 38.18 -26.86
N GLN A 115 16.98 38.99 -27.87
CA GLN A 115 17.01 40.45 -27.76
C GLN A 115 16.01 40.96 -26.72
N ALA A 116 14.75 40.52 -26.79
CA ALA A 116 13.73 40.88 -25.80
C ALA A 116 14.15 40.47 -24.37
N ALA A 117 14.72 39.27 -24.22
CA ALA A 117 15.23 38.76 -22.94
C ALA A 117 16.43 39.56 -22.41
N TYR A 118 17.36 39.96 -23.28
CA TYR A 118 18.55 40.72 -22.94
C TYR A 118 18.22 42.11 -22.39
N TYR A 119 17.29 42.81 -23.05
CA TYR A 119 16.88 44.16 -22.65
C TYR A 119 15.79 44.14 -21.58
N GLY A 120 15.07 43.04 -21.43
CA GLY A 120 14.06 42.82 -20.39
C GLY A 120 12.66 43.24 -20.78
N HIS A 121 12.33 43.20 -22.07
CA HIS A 121 11.02 43.57 -22.59
C HIS A 121 10.04 42.40 -22.45
N SER A 122 9.51 42.21 -21.24
CA SER A 122 8.65 41.06 -20.90
C SER A 122 7.39 40.94 -21.75
N GLY A 123 6.78 42.06 -22.17
CA GLY A 123 5.60 42.00 -23.05
C GLY A 123 5.94 41.42 -24.41
N VAL A 124 7.07 41.82 -25.01
CA VAL A 124 7.56 41.21 -26.26
C VAL A 124 7.98 39.75 -26.04
N VAL A 125 8.59 39.40 -24.90
CA VAL A 125 8.85 37.99 -24.55
C VAL A 125 7.56 37.17 -24.56
N SER A 126 6.46 37.67 -23.97
CA SER A 126 5.16 36.97 -23.99
C SER A 126 4.65 36.77 -25.41
N LEU A 127 4.63 37.84 -26.22
CA LEU A 127 4.15 37.80 -27.60
C LEU A 127 4.95 36.81 -28.46
N LEU A 128 6.27 36.79 -28.32
CA LEU A 128 7.13 35.86 -29.06
C LEU A 128 6.87 34.40 -28.65
N LEU A 129 6.71 34.12 -27.35
CA LEU A 129 6.37 32.78 -26.87
C LEU A 129 4.98 32.32 -27.34
N GLU A 130 4.00 33.21 -27.33
CA GLU A 130 2.64 32.98 -27.85
C GLU A 130 2.65 32.68 -29.36
N ALA A 131 3.55 33.32 -30.11
CA ALA A 131 3.79 33.07 -31.53
C ALA A 131 4.65 31.82 -31.80
N GLY A 132 5.01 31.04 -30.77
CA GLY A 132 5.72 29.78 -30.92
C GLY A 132 7.25 29.89 -30.98
N ALA A 133 7.83 30.99 -30.48
CA ALA A 133 9.28 31.12 -30.37
C ALA A 133 9.91 29.93 -29.62
N ASN A 134 11.00 29.39 -30.16
CA ASN A 134 11.71 28.28 -29.54
C ASN A 134 12.62 28.77 -28.41
N ALA A 135 12.11 28.71 -27.18
CA ALA A 135 12.82 29.09 -25.96
C ALA A 135 14.08 28.25 -25.64
N THR A 136 14.29 27.13 -26.36
CA THR A 136 15.47 26.26 -26.18
C THR A 136 16.63 26.59 -27.11
N LEU A 137 16.46 27.51 -28.07
CA LEU A 137 17.55 27.94 -28.95
C LEU A 137 18.66 28.60 -28.15
N CYS A 138 19.90 28.26 -28.50
CA CYS A 138 21.10 28.92 -27.98
C CYS A 138 21.69 29.83 -29.04
N ASN A 139 22.19 31.00 -28.62
CA ASN A 139 23.01 31.83 -29.49
C ASN A 139 24.35 31.14 -29.85
N ALA A 140 24.90 31.48 -31.01
CA ALA A 140 26.09 30.81 -31.55
C ALA A 140 27.37 31.24 -30.81
N VAL A 141 27.42 32.47 -30.33
CA VAL A 141 28.62 33.06 -29.71
C VAL A 141 28.81 32.60 -28.27
N GLU A 142 27.77 32.67 -27.43
CA GLU A 142 27.88 32.37 -26.00
C GLU A 142 27.32 30.98 -25.63
N GLY A 143 26.59 30.32 -26.54
CA GLY A 143 25.87 29.08 -26.25
C GLY A 143 24.73 29.24 -25.26
N LYS A 144 24.19 30.46 -25.08
CA LYS A 144 23.16 30.76 -24.08
C LYS A 144 21.78 30.80 -24.69
N THR A 145 20.80 30.27 -23.96
CA THR A 145 19.38 30.47 -24.24
C THR A 145 18.91 31.87 -23.84
N ALA A 146 17.74 32.27 -24.35
CA ALA A 146 17.09 33.52 -23.92
C ALA A 146 16.90 33.58 -22.39
N LEU A 147 16.58 32.46 -21.73
CA LEU A 147 16.46 32.40 -20.26
C LEU A 147 17.80 32.67 -19.57
N ALA A 148 18.89 32.06 -20.05
CA ALA A 148 20.23 32.29 -19.50
C ALA A 148 20.68 33.74 -19.66
N VAL A 149 20.38 34.36 -20.81
CA VAL A 149 20.65 35.78 -21.06
C VAL A 149 19.83 36.66 -20.10
N ALA A 150 18.53 36.43 -19.95
CA ALA A 150 17.69 37.19 -19.02
C ALA A 150 18.18 37.09 -17.57
N ARG A 151 18.59 35.89 -17.12
CA ARG A 151 19.17 35.67 -15.78
C ARG A 151 20.47 36.44 -15.58
N GLN A 152 21.39 36.37 -16.54
CA GLN A 152 22.66 37.10 -16.48
C GLN A 152 22.46 38.62 -16.44
N ARG A 153 21.41 39.13 -17.09
CA ARG A 153 21.08 40.57 -17.11
C ARG A 153 20.12 41.01 -16.02
N HIS A 154 19.79 40.11 -15.08
CA HIS A 154 18.88 40.37 -13.95
C HIS A 154 17.50 40.87 -14.39
N LYS A 155 16.97 40.35 -15.51
CA LYS A 155 15.68 40.75 -16.08
C LYS A 155 14.55 39.90 -15.50
N HIS A 156 14.16 40.19 -14.26
CA HIS A 156 13.25 39.36 -13.46
C HIS A 156 11.94 38.96 -14.16
N SER A 157 11.20 39.90 -14.77
CA SER A 157 9.93 39.59 -15.44
C SER A 157 10.11 38.69 -16.67
N ALA A 158 11.17 38.90 -17.46
CA ALA A 158 11.50 38.04 -18.59
C ALA A 158 11.93 36.63 -18.12
N VAL A 159 12.71 36.54 -17.04
CA VAL A 159 13.07 35.26 -16.40
C VAL A 159 11.81 34.49 -16.00
N GLN A 160 10.86 35.14 -15.33
CA GLN A 160 9.61 34.49 -14.90
C GLN A 160 8.81 33.91 -16.07
N LEU A 161 8.64 34.66 -17.16
CA LEU A 161 7.90 34.19 -18.34
C LEU A 161 8.59 33.02 -19.03
N LEU A 162 9.90 33.13 -19.25
CA LEU A 162 10.70 32.08 -19.91
C LEU A 162 10.78 30.81 -19.05
N ASP A 163 10.94 30.95 -17.74
CA ASP A 163 10.96 29.83 -16.80
C ASP A 163 9.61 29.10 -16.77
N SER A 164 8.51 29.86 -16.70
CA SER A 164 7.14 29.32 -16.77
C SER A 164 6.89 28.57 -18.08
N ALA A 165 7.25 29.16 -19.22
CA ALA A 165 7.06 28.55 -20.54
C ALA A 165 7.87 27.26 -20.69
N LEU A 166 9.16 27.26 -20.32
CA LEU A 166 10.01 26.07 -20.39
C LEU A 166 9.53 24.97 -19.44
N THR A 167 9.05 25.34 -18.25
CA THR A 167 8.51 24.39 -17.27
C THR A 167 7.21 23.76 -17.77
N ALA A 168 6.30 24.54 -18.36
CA ALA A 168 5.08 24.01 -18.98
C ALA A 168 5.39 23.04 -20.13
N GLN A 169 6.35 23.39 -20.99
CA GLN A 169 6.83 22.51 -22.07
C GLN A 169 7.47 21.23 -21.51
N LEU A 170 8.15 21.30 -20.36
CA LEU A 170 8.75 20.14 -19.70
C LEU A 170 7.68 19.15 -19.27
N TYR A 171 6.62 19.60 -18.60
CA TYR A 171 5.49 18.74 -18.24
C TYR A 171 4.84 18.11 -19.47
N ALA A 172 4.56 18.90 -20.51
CA ALA A 172 3.98 18.39 -21.75
C ALA A 172 4.87 17.32 -22.42
N ALA A 173 6.20 17.51 -22.42
CA ALA A 173 7.14 16.55 -22.96
C ALA A 173 7.21 15.25 -22.13
N ILE A 174 7.09 15.34 -20.80
CA ILE A 174 7.01 14.16 -19.92
C ILE A 174 5.72 13.39 -20.20
N ASP A 175 4.58 14.08 -20.30
CA ASP A 175 3.28 13.47 -20.60
C ASP A 175 3.23 12.85 -22.00
N GLY A 176 3.90 13.47 -22.97
CA GLY A 176 4.05 12.94 -24.33
C GLY A 176 5.15 11.87 -24.48
N ALA A 177 5.82 11.49 -23.39
CA ALA A 177 6.95 10.54 -23.38
C ALA A 177 8.10 10.90 -24.35
N ASP A 178 8.40 12.19 -24.54
CA ASP A 178 9.49 12.65 -25.40
C ASP A 178 10.77 12.94 -24.61
N ALA A 179 11.58 11.91 -24.35
CA ALA A 179 12.84 12.06 -23.61
C ALA A 179 13.85 13.00 -24.28
N ARG A 180 13.81 13.14 -25.62
CA ARG A 180 14.70 14.07 -26.34
C ARG A 180 14.30 15.50 -26.06
N GLN A 181 13.00 15.79 -26.09
CA GLN A 181 12.49 17.11 -25.73
C GLN A 181 12.72 17.44 -24.26
N VAL A 182 12.46 16.50 -23.35
CA VAL A 182 12.82 16.65 -21.92
C VAL A 182 14.30 17.01 -21.78
N ARG A 183 15.20 16.36 -22.55
CA ARG A 183 16.64 16.66 -22.48
C ARG A 183 16.94 18.09 -22.88
N ARG A 184 16.41 18.52 -24.03
CA ARG A 184 16.59 19.88 -24.53
C ARG A 184 16.09 20.92 -23.54
N LEU A 185 14.91 20.70 -22.95
CA LEU A 185 14.31 21.62 -22.00
C LEU A 185 15.13 21.74 -20.71
N ILE A 186 15.64 20.63 -20.17
CA ILE A 186 16.54 20.66 -19.00
C ILE A 186 17.83 21.43 -19.32
N HIS A 187 18.45 21.19 -20.49
CA HIS A 187 19.66 21.93 -20.90
C HIS A 187 19.37 23.42 -21.14
N ALA A 188 18.16 23.76 -21.59
CA ALA A 188 17.70 25.14 -21.76
C ALA A 188 17.46 25.88 -20.43
N GLY A 189 17.47 25.15 -19.31
CA GLY A 189 17.33 25.70 -17.97
C GLY A 189 15.91 25.64 -17.40
N ALA A 190 15.03 24.78 -17.94
CA ALA A 190 13.71 24.51 -17.39
C ALA A 190 13.79 24.11 -15.91
N THR A 191 12.85 24.59 -15.09
CA THR A 191 12.84 24.29 -13.66
C THR A 191 12.40 22.86 -13.42
N ILE A 192 13.32 22.02 -12.92
CA ILE A 192 13.07 20.60 -12.63
C ILE A 192 12.60 20.34 -11.19
N ASN A 193 12.74 21.33 -10.29
CA ASN A 193 12.38 21.25 -8.87
C ASN A 193 11.31 22.30 -8.53
N SER A 194 10.25 22.37 -9.34
CA SER A 194 9.17 23.35 -9.13
C SER A 194 8.36 23.02 -7.87
N SER A 195 8.14 24.00 -7.01
CA SER A 195 7.37 23.86 -5.76
C SER A 195 5.97 24.46 -5.83
N HIS A 196 5.29 24.36 -6.98
CA HIS A 196 3.93 24.89 -7.11
C HIS A 196 2.91 23.94 -6.49
N GLU A 197 1.97 24.48 -5.70
CA GLU A 197 0.96 23.71 -4.96
C GLU A 197 0.03 22.86 -5.86
N THR A 198 -0.10 23.23 -7.13
CA THR A 198 -1.06 22.61 -8.07
C THR A 198 -0.48 21.49 -8.93
N HIS A 199 0.84 21.37 -9.04
CA HIS A 199 1.50 20.40 -9.91
C HIS A 199 2.45 19.49 -9.13
N LEU A 200 2.44 18.20 -9.48
CA LEU A 200 3.45 17.24 -9.03
C LEU A 200 4.81 17.65 -9.57
N SER A 201 5.90 17.29 -8.90
CA SER A 201 7.24 17.54 -9.46
C SER A 201 7.42 16.79 -10.79
N PRO A 202 8.30 17.28 -11.70
CA PRO A 202 8.60 16.59 -12.96
C PRO A 202 9.07 15.14 -12.75
N LEU A 203 9.82 14.87 -11.67
CA LEU A 203 10.27 13.53 -11.29
C LEU A 203 9.08 12.64 -10.92
N VAL A 204 8.19 13.11 -10.05
CA VAL A 204 6.98 12.36 -9.67
C VAL A 204 6.09 12.12 -10.88
N GLN A 205 5.92 13.10 -11.77
CA GLN A 205 5.15 12.92 -13.00
C GLN A 205 5.75 11.83 -13.90
N ALA A 206 7.08 11.82 -14.07
CA ALA A 206 7.77 10.78 -14.83
C ALA A 206 7.62 9.39 -14.19
N VAL A 207 7.67 9.29 -12.86
CA VAL A 207 7.43 8.06 -12.10
C VAL A 207 6.01 7.55 -12.30
N ARG A 208 5.00 8.42 -12.22
CA ARG A 208 3.58 8.04 -12.45
C ARG A 208 3.35 7.47 -13.86
N ARG A 209 4.09 7.96 -14.85
CA ARG A 209 4.06 7.45 -16.23
C ARG A 209 4.94 6.22 -16.46
N ASN A 210 5.68 5.77 -15.44
CA ASN A 210 6.68 4.72 -15.52
C ASN A 210 7.73 4.94 -16.63
N TYR A 211 8.15 6.19 -16.86
CA TYR A 211 9.02 6.51 -18.00
C TYR A 211 10.50 6.54 -17.62
N LEU A 212 11.13 5.35 -17.55
CA LEU A 212 12.50 5.14 -17.05
C LEU A 212 13.58 6.03 -17.68
N PRO A 213 13.64 6.27 -19.02
CA PRO A 213 14.62 7.20 -19.60
C PRO A 213 14.54 8.61 -19.05
N THR A 214 13.32 9.10 -18.82
CA THR A 214 13.07 10.45 -18.27
C THR A 214 13.39 10.50 -16.79
N ILE A 215 13.02 9.47 -16.02
CA ILE A 215 13.41 9.34 -14.59
C ILE A 215 14.94 9.40 -14.47
N CYS A 216 15.65 8.55 -15.22
CA CYS A 216 17.12 8.55 -15.27
C CYS A 216 17.70 9.93 -15.58
N GLN A 217 17.09 10.64 -16.53
CA GLN A 217 17.60 11.93 -16.97
C GLN A 217 17.39 13.02 -15.93
N LEU A 218 16.20 13.07 -15.31
CA LEU A 218 15.91 14.02 -14.24
C LEU A 218 16.84 13.81 -13.04
N LEU A 219 17.05 12.55 -12.63
CA LEU A 219 17.97 12.21 -11.54
C LEU A 219 19.42 12.60 -11.87
N LYS A 220 19.91 12.32 -13.09
CA LYS A 220 21.24 12.76 -13.55
C LYS A 220 21.40 14.28 -13.58
N SER A 221 20.30 15.01 -13.75
CA SER A 221 20.24 16.47 -13.71
C SER A 221 19.98 17.03 -12.32
N ASN A 222 20.15 16.22 -11.27
CA ASN A 222 20.03 16.62 -9.86
C ASN A 222 18.60 17.09 -9.48
N ALA A 223 17.59 16.42 -10.03
CA ALA A 223 16.23 16.53 -9.53
C ALA A 223 16.19 16.14 -8.04
N ALA A 224 15.50 16.92 -7.22
CA ALA A 224 15.36 16.67 -5.80
C ALA A 224 14.50 15.42 -5.58
N VAL A 225 15.16 14.31 -5.22
CA VAL A 225 14.56 12.97 -5.18
C VAL A 225 13.41 12.86 -4.16
N ASP A 226 13.54 13.54 -3.03
CA ASP A 226 12.54 13.55 -1.94
C ASP A 226 11.60 14.77 -1.97
N LEU A 227 11.57 15.51 -3.08
CA LEU A 227 10.70 16.68 -3.21
C LEU A 227 9.22 16.25 -3.21
N CYS A 228 8.56 16.50 -2.08
CA CYS A 228 7.14 16.22 -1.87
C CYS A 228 6.31 17.48 -2.14
N VAL A 229 5.84 17.64 -3.37
CA VAL A 229 5.05 18.80 -3.84
C VAL A 229 3.82 18.34 -4.61
N GLY A 230 2.81 19.21 -4.66
CA GLY A 230 1.51 18.92 -5.28
C GLY A 230 0.47 18.40 -4.29
N PRO A 231 -0.75 18.10 -4.76
CA PRO A 231 -1.94 17.90 -3.92
C PRO A 231 -1.84 16.70 -2.96
N ASP A 232 -1.07 15.67 -3.30
CA ASP A 232 -0.95 14.47 -2.49
C ASP A 232 0.24 14.54 -1.50
N GLY A 233 1.22 15.42 -1.76
CA GLY A 233 2.43 15.56 -0.93
C GLY A 233 3.26 14.27 -0.80
N ILE A 234 3.19 13.37 -1.79
CA ILE A 234 3.84 12.06 -1.78
C ILE A 234 5.18 12.13 -2.53
N SER A 235 6.20 11.44 -2.02
CA SER A 235 7.52 11.36 -2.66
C SER A 235 7.49 10.50 -3.95
N ALA A 236 8.50 10.66 -4.79
CA ALA A 236 8.69 9.81 -5.96
C ALA A 236 8.77 8.33 -5.60
N LEU A 237 9.49 7.99 -4.52
CA LEU A 237 9.67 6.60 -4.08
C LEU A 237 8.35 5.97 -3.62
N ALA A 238 7.56 6.71 -2.83
CA ALA A 238 6.26 6.24 -2.35
C ALA A 238 5.25 6.06 -3.51
N HIS A 239 5.28 6.93 -4.53
CA HIS A 239 4.50 6.72 -5.74
C HIS A 239 4.93 5.48 -6.53
N ALA A 240 6.23 5.28 -6.74
CA ALA A 240 6.76 4.10 -7.45
C ALA A 240 6.37 2.81 -6.72
N ALA A 241 6.48 2.79 -5.40
CA ALA A 241 6.08 1.66 -4.56
C ALA A 241 4.56 1.38 -4.63
N ALA A 242 3.72 2.42 -4.57
CA ALA A 242 2.27 2.26 -4.65
C ALA A 242 1.78 1.84 -6.05
N LEU A 243 2.51 2.20 -7.11
CA LEU A 243 2.16 1.85 -8.49
C LEU A 243 2.79 0.53 -8.96
N GLY A 244 3.65 -0.10 -8.17
CA GLY A 244 4.29 -1.36 -8.53
C GLY A 244 5.44 -1.21 -9.55
N HIS A 245 6.06 -0.03 -9.62
CA HIS A 245 7.12 0.26 -10.60
C HIS A 245 8.51 -0.17 -10.07
N VAL A 246 8.85 -1.45 -10.19
CA VAL A 246 10.07 -2.08 -9.63
C VAL A 246 11.36 -1.34 -10.06
N GLU A 247 11.57 -1.14 -11.36
CA GLU A 247 12.75 -0.43 -11.86
C GLU A 247 12.78 1.04 -11.42
N GLY A 248 11.60 1.67 -11.32
CA GLY A 248 11.46 3.02 -10.79
C GLY A 248 11.92 3.11 -9.34
N VAL A 249 11.52 2.15 -8.50
CA VAL A 249 11.98 2.04 -7.10
C VAL A 249 13.50 1.91 -7.05
N HIS A 250 14.09 0.96 -7.80
CA HIS A 250 15.55 0.79 -7.80
C HIS A 250 16.30 2.05 -8.23
N LEU A 251 15.85 2.75 -9.28
CA LEU A 251 16.47 3.99 -9.72
C LEU A 251 16.43 5.09 -8.65
N LEU A 252 15.33 5.20 -7.91
CA LEU A 252 15.16 6.19 -6.86
C LEU A 252 16.02 5.87 -5.64
N LEU A 253 16.10 4.61 -5.22
CA LEU A 253 16.97 4.17 -4.12
C LEU A 253 18.46 4.39 -4.46
N ILE A 254 18.89 4.03 -5.69
CA ILE A 254 20.25 4.31 -6.18
C ILE A 254 20.55 5.83 -6.17
N ALA A 255 19.55 6.66 -6.42
CA ALA A 255 19.68 8.12 -6.36
C ALA A 255 19.64 8.69 -4.93
N GLY A 256 19.52 7.85 -3.91
CA GLY A 256 19.54 8.25 -2.50
C GLY A 256 18.20 8.77 -1.98
N ALA A 257 17.08 8.28 -2.52
CA ALA A 257 15.75 8.56 -1.96
C ALA A 257 15.66 8.12 -0.48
N ASP A 258 15.00 8.91 0.36
CA ASP A 258 14.69 8.51 1.73
C ASP A 258 13.71 7.33 1.73
N VAL A 259 14.23 6.15 2.09
CA VAL A 259 13.49 4.88 2.08
C VAL A 259 12.29 4.88 3.04
N ASP A 260 12.35 5.67 4.11
CA ASP A 260 11.33 5.76 5.17
C ASP A 260 10.50 7.05 5.11
N VAL A 261 10.54 7.73 3.95
CA VAL A 261 9.73 8.93 3.68
C VAL A 261 8.24 8.69 3.97
N ARG A 262 7.56 9.67 4.56
CA ARG A 262 6.17 9.53 5.02
C ARG A 262 5.23 10.44 4.26
N ASP A 263 4.11 9.88 3.82
CA ASP A 263 3.02 10.67 3.26
C ASP A 263 2.17 11.38 4.34
N ALA A 264 1.13 12.09 3.92
CA ALA A 264 0.21 12.78 4.82
C ALA A 264 -0.51 11.85 5.83
N ALA A 265 -0.68 10.56 5.52
CA ALA A 265 -1.23 9.55 6.42
C ALA A 265 -0.14 8.87 7.30
N GLY A 266 1.12 9.25 7.13
CA GLY A 266 2.26 8.67 7.82
C GLY A 266 2.76 7.34 7.23
N ARG A 267 2.25 6.93 6.06
CA ARG A 267 2.62 5.67 5.41
C ARG A 267 3.99 5.80 4.75
N THR A 268 4.83 4.79 4.94
CA THR A 268 6.12 4.65 4.23
C THR A 268 5.94 3.91 2.90
N PRO A 269 6.88 4.01 1.95
CA PRO A 269 6.90 3.17 0.75
C PRO A 269 6.73 1.68 1.06
N LEU A 270 7.33 1.20 2.16
CA LEU A 270 7.24 -0.20 2.60
C LEU A 270 5.82 -0.58 3.02
N ILE A 271 5.10 0.29 3.75
CA ILE A 271 3.68 0.07 4.10
C ILE A 271 2.82 0.00 2.83
N LEU A 272 3.06 0.88 1.85
CA LEU A 272 2.30 0.91 0.59
C LEU A 272 2.53 -0.36 -0.23
N ALA A 273 3.79 -0.75 -0.45
CA ALA A 273 4.13 -1.96 -1.18
C ALA A 273 3.62 -3.22 -0.47
N ALA A 274 3.71 -3.28 0.86
CA ALA A 274 3.24 -4.41 1.64
C ALA A 274 1.71 -4.58 1.61
N ALA A 275 0.96 -3.48 1.59
CA ALA A 275 -0.50 -3.49 1.47
C ALA A 275 -0.99 -3.95 0.09
N LEU A 276 -0.18 -3.78 -0.95
CA LEU A 276 -0.50 -4.13 -2.33
C LEU A 276 0.12 -5.47 -2.78
N GLY A 277 1.02 -6.04 -1.98
CA GLY A 277 1.59 -7.36 -2.23
C GLY A 277 2.77 -7.38 -3.19
N TYR A 278 3.47 -6.26 -3.39
CA TYR A 278 4.65 -6.18 -4.26
C TYR A 278 5.90 -6.68 -3.54
N ASP A 279 6.14 -7.99 -3.60
CA ASP A 279 7.25 -8.68 -2.93
C ASP A 279 8.64 -8.20 -3.39
N GLU A 280 8.86 -8.02 -4.69
CA GLU A 280 10.13 -7.50 -5.22
C GLU A 280 10.44 -6.09 -4.71
N ILE A 281 9.41 -5.23 -4.61
CA ILE A 281 9.56 -3.86 -4.07
C ILE A 281 9.81 -3.90 -2.56
N VAL A 282 9.08 -4.76 -1.84
CA VAL A 282 9.29 -4.95 -0.39
C VAL A 282 10.72 -5.41 -0.12
N ASP A 283 11.24 -6.37 -0.88
CA ASP A 283 12.63 -6.83 -0.76
C ASP A 283 13.62 -5.70 -1.04
N ALA A 284 13.44 -4.96 -2.14
CA ALA A 284 14.30 -3.83 -2.50
C ALA A 284 14.35 -2.76 -1.40
N LEU A 285 13.20 -2.39 -0.83
CA LEU A 285 13.12 -1.41 0.26
C LEU A 285 13.78 -1.90 1.54
N LEU A 286 13.58 -3.17 1.91
CA LEU A 286 14.20 -3.77 3.10
C LEU A 286 15.72 -3.88 2.95
N VAL A 287 16.22 -4.22 1.75
CA VAL A 287 17.66 -4.26 1.44
C VAL A 287 18.29 -2.88 1.57
N ASP A 288 17.57 -1.81 1.22
CA ASP A 288 18.03 -0.42 1.36
C ASP A 288 17.84 0.14 2.78
N GLY A 289 17.33 -0.67 3.72
CA GLY A 289 17.28 -0.34 5.14
C GLY A 289 15.96 0.25 5.65
N ALA A 290 14.86 0.09 4.91
CA ALA A 290 13.52 0.48 5.40
C ALA A 290 13.20 -0.16 6.76
N ASP A 291 12.62 0.61 7.68
CA ASP A 291 12.20 0.09 8.99
C ASP A 291 10.99 -0.87 8.85
N PRO A 292 11.14 -2.19 9.08
CA PRO A 292 10.05 -3.16 8.96
C PRO A 292 8.97 -2.97 10.04
N ASN A 293 9.25 -2.17 11.07
CA ASN A 293 8.34 -1.84 12.16
C ASN A 293 7.79 -0.41 12.10
N ALA A 294 8.09 0.34 11.02
CA ALA A 294 7.48 1.64 10.80
C ALA A 294 5.95 1.52 10.85
N HIS A 295 5.27 2.54 11.37
CA HIS A 295 3.81 2.55 11.42
C HIS A 295 3.24 3.86 10.88
N ASP A 296 2.06 3.77 10.28
CA ASP A 296 1.31 4.97 9.86
C ASP A 296 0.68 5.70 11.06
N LYS A 297 -0.06 6.79 10.80
CA LYS A 297 -0.77 7.55 11.85
C LYS A 297 -1.87 6.74 12.54
N SER A 298 -2.36 5.67 11.92
CA SER A 298 -3.31 4.74 12.50
C SER A 298 -2.63 3.64 13.32
N GLY A 299 -1.29 3.56 13.33
CA GLY A 299 -0.54 2.52 14.03
C GLY A 299 -0.40 1.20 13.26
N ARG A 300 -0.74 1.19 11.96
CA ARG A 300 -0.58 0.00 11.11
C ARG A 300 0.87 -0.11 10.64
N THR A 301 1.43 -1.31 10.75
CA THR A 301 2.79 -1.66 10.28
C THR A 301 2.73 -2.35 8.92
N PRO A 302 3.86 -2.47 8.19
CA PRO A 302 3.94 -3.29 6.99
C PRO A 302 3.38 -4.71 7.19
N LEU A 303 3.69 -5.33 8.34
CA LEU A 303 3.22 -6.69 8.63
C LEU A 303 1.71 -6.75 8.87
N THR A 304 1.14 -5.77 9.57
CA THR A 304 -0.31 -5.76 9.82
C THR A 304 -1.12 -5.58 8.54
N VAL A 305 -0.66 -4.72 7.62
CA VAL A 305 -1.34 -4.52 6.33
C VAL A 305 -1.16 -5.73 5.40
N ALA A 306 0.01 -6.36 5.35
CA ALA A 306 0.25 -7.58 4.58
C ALA A 306 -0.57 -8.76 5.12
N ALA A 307 -0.68 -8.90 6.45
CA ALA A 307 -1.51 -9.91 7.10
C ALA A 307 -3.00 -9.73 6.77
N ALA A 308 -3.49 -8.48 6.87
CA ALA A 308 -4.87 -8.15 6.51
C ALA A 308 -5.15 -8.38 5.01
N ALA A 309 -4.19 -8.13 4.11
CA ALA A 309 -4.38 -8.37 2.68
C ALA A 309 -4.07 -9.82 2.24
N ASN A 310 -3.67 -10.70 3.17
CA ASN A 310 -3.23 -12.07 2.90
C ASN A 310 -2.02 -12.19 1.94
N HIS A 311 -1.10 -11.23 1.98
CA HIS A 311 0.13 -11.28 1.19
C HIS A 311 1.21 -12.08 1.93
N VAL A 312 1.12 -13.42 1.88
CA VAL A 312 1.97 -14.31 2.67
C VAL A 312 3.46 -14.20 2.32
N SER A 313 3.80 -14.03 1.03
CA SER A 313 5.19 -13.85 0.59
C SER A 313 5.81 -12.56 1.15
N VAL A 314 5.08 -11.44 1.09
CA VAL A 314 5.47 -10.18 1.73
C VAL A 314 5.64 -10.34 3.24
N ALA A 315 4.69 -10.98 3.92
CA ALA A 315 4.78 -11.20 5.36
C ALA A 315 6.02 -12.04 5.73
N ARG A 316 6.44 -12.99 4.89
CA ARG A 316 7.70 -13.75 5.08
C ARG A 316 8.92 -12.83 4.99
N LEU A 317 8.99 -11.97 3.97
CA LEU A 317 10.09 -11.00 3.82
C LEU A 317 10.18 -10.06 5.03
N LEU A 318 9.05 -9.50 5.45
CA LEU A 318 8.98 -8.60 6.61
C LEU A 318 9.44 -9.28 7.90
N LEU A 319 8.99 -10.52 8.15
CA LEU A 319 9.41 -11.28 9.33
C LEU A 319 10.90 -11.62 9.28
N ALA A 320 11.45 -11.95 8.11
CA ALA A 320 12.88 -12.19 7.94
C ALA A 320 13.71 -10.92 8.23
N ALA A 321 13.17 -9.74 7.91
CA ALA A 321 13.78 -8.45 8.22
C ALA A 321 13.57 -7.99 9.68
N GLY A 322 12.86 -8.75 10.53
CA GLY A 322 12.66 -8.41 11.94
C GLY A 322 11.38 -7.63 12.26
N ALA A 323 10.37 -7.68 11.39
CA ALA A 323 9.04 -7.18 11.72
C ALA A 323 8.45 -7.90 12.95
N SER A 324 7.89 -7.12 13.87
CA SER A 324 7.28 -7.62 15.09
C SER A 324 5.90 -8.22 14.82
N LYS A 325 5.74 -9.50 15.16
CA LYS A 325 4.45 -10.22 15.09
C LYS A 325 3.36 -9.63 15.99
N THR A 326 3.75 -8.84 17.00
CA THR A 326 2.84 -8.28 18.01
C THR A 326 2.61 -6.78 17.85
N ALA A 327 3.37 -6.10 16.99
CA ALA A 327 3.19 -4.67 16.74
C ALA A 327 1.85 -4.42 16.05
N ARG A 328 1.05 -3.52 16.63
CA ARG A 328 -0.28 -3.12 16.16
C ARG A 328 -0.69 -1.81 16.81
N ALA A 329 -1.69 -1.15 16.24
CA ALA A 329 -2.37 -0.05 16.92
C ALA A 329 -3.08 -0.55 18.21
N PRO A 330 -3.24 0.29 19.24
CA PRO A 330 -3.85 -0.11 20.52
C PRO A 330 -5.22 -0.78 20.37
N ASP A 331 -6.05 -0.28 19.45
CA ASP A 331 -7.42 -0.73 19.21
C ASP A 331 -7.53 -1.78 18.09
N ASP A 332 -6.46 -2.00 17.33
CA ASP A 332 -6.44 -2.99 16.24
C ASP A 332 -6.30 -4.41 16.78
N GLU A 333 -6.80 -5.40 16.06
CA GLU A 333 -6.62 -6.79 16.47
C GLU A 333 -5.19 -7.28 16.21
N PRO A 334 -4.70 -8.23 17.02
CA PRO A 334 -3.45 -8.91 16.70
C PRO A 334 -3.46 -9.49 15.27
N PRO A 335 -2.37 -9.36 14.49
CA PRO A 335 -2.33 -9.87 13.12
C PRO A 335 -2.74 -11.34 12.99
N ILE A 336 -2.36 -12.17 13.96
CA ILE A 336 -2.76 -13.58 14.02
C ILE A 336 -4.28 -13.76 14.20
N VAL A 337 -4.94 -12.90 14.98
CA VAL A 337 -6.40 -12.94 15.18
C VAL A 337 -7.11 -12.58 13.88
N VAL A 338 -6.63 -11.58 13.15
CA VAL A 338 -7.14 -11.22 11.82
C VAL A 338 -7.02 -12.41 10.86
N ALA A 339 -5.87 -13.08 10.84
CA ALA A 339 -5.65 -14.26 10.00
C ALA A 339 -6.58 -15.44 10.38
N LEU A 340 -6.72 -15.74 11.67
CA LEU A 340 -7.59 -16.80 12.16
C LEU A 340 -9.07 -16.55 11.84
N ARG A 341 -9.54 -15.32 12.09
CA ARG A 341 -10.93 -14.92 11.84
C ARG A 341 -11.32 -15.03 10.38
N ARG A 342 -10.40 -14.72 9.47
CA ARG A 342 -10.62 -14.75 8.02
C ARG A 342 -10.28 -16.10 7.37
N GLY A 343 -9.94 -17.11 8.17
CA GLY A 343 -9.58 -18.43 7.67
C GLY A 343 -8.28 -18.47 6.85
N LEU A 344 -7.36 -17.53 7.07
CA LEU A 344 -6.11 -17.43 6.33
C LEU A 344 -5.07 -18.39 6.93
N ARG A 345 -5.21 -19.69 6.65
CA ARG A 345 -4.47 -20.78 7.29
C ARG A 345 -2.95 -20.62 7.22
N GLU A 346 -2.43 -20.29 6.04
CA GLU A 346 -0.98 -20.11 5.83
C GLU A 346 -0.46 -18.86 6.55
N MET A 347 -1.18 -17.75 6.48
CA MET A 347 -0.84 -16.52 7.19
C MET A 347 -0.89 -16.72 8.72
N ALA A 348 -1.90 -17.44 9.23
CA ALA A 348 -2.00 -17.77 10.66
C ALA A 348 -0.82 -18.62 11.13
N ALA A 349 -0.42 -19.63 10.35
CA ALA A 349 0.76 -20.45 10.65
C ALA A 349 2.06 -19.61 10.65
N LEU A 350 2.20 -18.68 9.70
CA LEU A 350 3.36 -17.79 9.62
C LEU A 350 3.46 -16.82 10.81
N LEU A 351 2.34 -16.20 11.18
CA LEU A 351 2.24 -15.24 12.28
C LEU A 351 2.25 -15.92 13.65
N HIS A 352 1.96 -17.22 13.72
CA HIS A 352 2.03 -17.98 14.96
C HIS A 352 3.40 -17.83 15.61
N HIS A 353 3.41 -17.50 16.89
CA HIS A 353 4.63 -17.45 17.70
C HIS A 353 4.63 -18.65 18.64
N SER A 354 5.48 -19.61 18.34
CA SER A 354 5.64 -20.81 19.17
C SER A 354 6.76 -20.57 20.17
N GLU A 355 6.44 -20.15 21.39
CA GLU A 355 7.36 -20.34 22.50
C GLU A 355 7.35 -21.82 22.92
N GLN A 356 8.53 -22.40 23.10
CA GLN A 356 8.64 -23.73 23.68
C GLN A 356 8.15 -23.67 25.15
N PRO A 357 7.21 -24.53 25.56
CA PRO A 357 6.73 -24.57 26.93
C PRO A 357 7.89 -24.80 27.91
N ARG A 358 7.95 -23.99 28.97
CA ARG A 358 9.04 -24.08 29.95
C ARG A 358 8.71 -25.09 31.05
N THR A 359 9.58 -26.07 31.28
CA THR A 359 9.52 -26.86 32.52
C THR A 359 10.31 -26.16 33.61
N ILE A 360 9.63 -25.71 34.66
CA ILE A 360 10.23 -24.88 35.71
C ILE A 360 10.21 -25.62 37.03
N ILE A 361 11.40 -25.92 37.53
CA ILE A 361 11.59 -26.61 38.81
C ILE A 361 11.62 -25.58 39.94
N ARG A 362 10.45 -25.18 40.44
CA ARG A 362 10.32 -24.23 41.57
C ARG A 362 9.08 -24.51 42.41
N LYS A 363 8.92 -23.78 43.52
CA LYS A 363 7.71 -23.83 44.36
C LYS A 363 6.45 -23.61 43.51
N PRO A 364 5.35 -24.34 43.78
CA PRO A 364 4.09 -24.13 43.08
C PRO A 364 3.61 -22.68 43.19
N ILE A 365 3.00 -22.19 42.12
CA ILE A 365 2.26 -20.93 42.07
C ILE A 365 1.14 -21.00 43.12
N PRO A 366 1.09 -20.07 44.09
CA PRO A 366 0.04 -20.04 45.09
C PRO A 366 -1.35 -19.86 44.45
N THR A 367 -2.29 -20.74 44.81
CA THR A 367 -3.69 -20.67 44.35
C THR A 367 -4.69 -20.33 45.46
N THR A 368 -4.24 -20.17 46.71
CA THR A 368 -5.10 -19.99 47.89
C THR A 368 -5.98 -18.74 47.83
N ASN A 369 -5.53 -17.67 47.18
CA ASN A 369 -6.31 -16.43 46.97
C ASN A 369 -6.59 -16.17 45.47
N ALA A 370 -6.39 -17.19 44.62
CA ALA A 370 -6.60 -17.06 43.18
C ALA A 370 -8.09 -17.21 42.84
N LEU A 371 -8.55 -16.52 41.79
CA LEU A 371 -9.94 -16.60 41.36
C LEU A 371 -10.20 -18.00 40.76
N TRP A 372 -11.12 -18.75 41.34
CA TRP A 372 -11.53 -20.05 40.84
C TRP A 372 -12.25 -19.91 39.50
N LEU A 373 -11.76 -20.59 38.46
CA LEU A 373 -12.35 -20.57 37.11
C LEU A 373 -13.20 -21.81 36.83
N GLY A 374 -12.92 -22.93 37.51
CA GLY A 374 -13.64 -24.18 37.27
C GLY A 374 -12.91 -25.40 37.83
N ALA A 375 -13.61 -26.52 37.86
CA ALA A 375 -13.04 -27.82 38.18
C ALA A 375 -13.47 -28.84 37.11
N GLY A 376 -12.50 -29.41 36.38
CA GLY A 376 -12.73 -30.51 35.44
C GLY A 376 -12.62 -31.87 36.14
N SER A 377 -12.72 -32.97 35.39
CA SER A 377 -12.65 -34.33 35.93
C SER A 377 -11.33 -34.62 36.68
N TYR A 378 -10.22 -34.02 36.20
CA TYR A 378 -8.86 -34.37 36.66
C TYR A 378 -8.10 -33.21 37.31
N GLY A 379 -8.67 -32.01 37.36
CA GLY A 379 -7.99 -30.84 37.91
C GLY A 379 -8.89 -29.66 38.24
N VAL A 380 -8.31 -28.66 38.92
CA VAL A 380 -8.94 -27.38 39.27
C VAL A 380 -8.15 -26.26 38.62
N VAL A 381 -8.85 -25.30 38.02
CA VAL A 381 -8.27 -24.18 37.28
C VAL A 381 -8.51 -22.88 38.03
N HIS A 382 -7.45 -22.09 38.19
CA HIS A 382 -7.52 -20.78 38.83
C HIS A 382 -6.91 -19.70 37.92
N LYS A 383 -7.48 -18.50 37.92
CA LYS A 383 -6.89 -17.30 37.34
C LYS A 383 -5.92 -16.69 38.34
N THR A 384 -4.68 -16.48 37.91
CA THR A 384 -3.63 -15.87 38.74
C THR A 384 -2.62 -15.13 37.85
N THR A 385 -1.60 -14.54 38.48
CA THR A 385 -0.51 -13.88 37.77
C THR A 385 0.74 -14.76 37.83
N PHE A 386 1.41 -14.90 36.69
CA PHE A 386 2.66 -15.61 36.54
C PHE A 386 3.63 -14.73 35.76
N GLU A 387 4.75 -14.36 36.39
CA GLU A 387 5.79 -13.51 35.78
C GLU A 387 5.23 -12.21 35.19
N GLY A 388 4.30 -11.58 35.92
CA GLY A 388 3.64 -10.34 35.52
C GLY A 388 2.48 -10.51 34.53
N THR A 389 2.23 -11.73 34.03
CA THR A 389 1.17 -12.00 33.05
C THR A 389 -0.03 -12.71 33.68
N VAL A 390 -1.25 -12.35 33.28
CA VAL A 390 -2.48 -13.03 33.72
C VAL A 390 -2.60 -14.38 33.00
N VAL A 391 -2.71 -15.45 33.78
CA VAL A 391 -2.70 -16.84 33.31
C VAL A 391 -3.80 -17.67 33.95
N ALA A 392 -4.09 -18.81 33.35
CA ALA A 392 -4.85 -19.89 33.97
C ALA A 392 -3.88 -20.97 34.46
N VAL A 393 -4.03 -21.38 35.72
CA VAL A 393 -3.21 -22.42 36.33
C VAL A 393 -4.08 -23.62 36.67
N LYS A 394 -3.81 -24.74 36.01
CA LYS A 394 -4.48 -26.03 36.26
C LYS A 394 -3.63 -26.86 37.21
N THR A 395 -4.29 -27.35 38.25
CA THR A 395 -3.70 -28.15 39.33
C THR A 395 -4.42 -29.49 39.44
N ALA A 396 -3.71 -30.56 39.77
CA ALA A 396 -4.32 -31.87 39.93
C ALA A 396 -5.21 -31.92 41.19
N LYS A 397 -6.34 -32.65 41.11
CA LYS A 397 -7.23 -32.88 42.26
C LYS A 397 -6.65 -33.84 43.30
N THR A 398 -5.78 -34.76 42.89
CA THR A 398 -5.15 -35.77 43.77
C THR A 398 -3.64 -35.84 43.53
N ALA A 399 -2.89 -36.33 44.53
CA ALA A 399 -1.43 -36.35 44.55
C ALA A 399 -0.77 -37.33 43.55
N SER A 400 -1.55 -38.26 42.97
CA SER A 400 -1.13 -39.19 41.92
C SER A 400 -1.93 -38.86 40.66
N ASN A 401 -1.32 -38.26 39.64
CA ASN A 401 -2.00 -38.02 38.38
C ASN A 401 -1.05 -38.05 37.18
N ASP A 402 -0.80 -39.25 36.66
CA ASP A 402 -0.25 -39.49 35.31
C ASP A 402 -0.99 -38.70 34.22
N VAL A 403 -2.26 -38.38 34.45
CA VAL A 403 -3.12 -37.63 33.52
C VAL A 403 -2.57 -36.22 33.25
N LEU A 404 -2.14 -35.51 34.28
CA LEU A 404 -1.65 -34.13 34.11
C LEU A 404 -0.24 -34.11 33.48
N LEU A 405 0.57 -35.15 33.73
CA LEU A 405 1.83 -35.36 33.03
C LEU A 405 1.60 -35.72 31.55
N LYS A 406 0.60 -36.55 31.25
CA LYS A 406 0.17 -36.85 29.87
C LYS A 406 -0.34 -35.59 29.16
N GLU A 407 -1.05 -34.72 29.87
CA GLU A 407 -1.51 -33.43 29.34
C GLU A 407 -0.33 -32.52 28.97
N VAL A 408 0.69 -32.42 29.83
CA VAL A 408 1.94 -31.70 29.51
C VAL A 408 2.60 -32.30 28.26
N ALA A 409 2.70 -33.64 28.19
CA ALA A 409 3.27 -34.32 27.04
C ALA A 409 2.50 -34.02 25.74
N ALA A 410 1.17 -34.05 25.78
CA ALA A 410 0.33 -33.72 24.62
C ALA A 410 0.47 -32.25 24.19
N MET A 411 0.49 -31.32 25.15
CA MET A 411 0.63 -29.88 24.85
C MET A 411 2.04 -29.49 24.39
N THR A 412 3.05 -30.30 24.70
CA THR A 412 4.45 -30.10 24.26
C THR A 412 4.73 -30.77 22.90
N ALA A 413 3.90 -31.71 22.45
CA ALA A 413 4.06 -32.46 21.20
C ALA A 413 3.91 -31.61 19.93
N GLY A 414 3.51 -30.35 20.04
CA GLY A 414 3.75 -29.36 18.99
C GLY A 414 2.83 -28.15 19.06
N SER A 415 3.32 -27.03 18.54
CA SER A 415 2.62 -25.75 18.58
C SER A 415 1.63 -25.59 17.43
N SER A 416 0.48 -25.00 17.68
CA SER A 416 -0.56 -24.71 16.69
C SER A 416 -1.24 -23.39 17.05
N PRO A 417 -1.61 -22.54 16.09
CA PRO A 417 -2.40 -21.35 16.37
C PRO A 417 -3.84 -21.69 16.80
N TYR A 418 -4.32 -22.91 16.51
CA TYR A 418 -5.68 -23.37 16.80
C TYR A 418 -5.80 -24.10 18.16
N LEU A 419 -4.67 -24.43 18.79
CA LEU A 419 -4.62 -25.14 20.08
C LEU A 419 -4.22 -24.19 21.20
N LEU A 420 -4.80 -24.37 22.39
CA LEU A 420 -4.41 -23.62 23.59
C LEU A 420 -2.96 -24.03 23.98
N PRO A 421 -1.99 -23.11 23.96
CA PRO A 421 -0.60 -23.46 24.22
C PRO A 421 -0.33 -23.64 25.72
N LEU A 422 0.69 -24.43 26.04
CA LEU A 422 1.28 -24.46 27.38
C LEU A 422 2.34 -23.37 27.49
N ILE A 423 2.23 -22.47 28.46
CA ILE A 423 3.27 -21.48 28.77
C ILE A 423 4.37 -22.14 29.59
N ALA A 424 3.98 -22.83 30.67
CA ALA A 424 4.92 -23.50 31.55
C ALA A 424 4.29 -24.69 32.30
N ALA A 425 5.11 -25.67 32.64
CA ALA A 425 4.83 -26.69 33.66
C ALA A 425 5.67 -26.41 34.90
N VAL A 426 5.04 -26.11 36.04
CA VAL A 426 5.72 -25.63 37.26
C VAL A 426 5.56 -26.65 38.39
N ALA A 427 6.67 -27.22 38.87
CA ALA A 427 6.64 -28.13 40.01
C ALA A 427 8.03 -28.31 40.66
N PRO A 428 8.13 -28.53 41.98
CA PRO A 428 9.30 -29.14 42.59
C PRO A 428 9.57 -30.56 42.02
N VAL A 429 10.83 -31.02 42.08
CA VAL A 429 11.20 -32.38 41.66
C VAL A 429 10.36 -33.42 42.39
N GLY A 430 9.78 -34.38 41.66
CA GLY A 430 8.97 -35.45 42.22
C GLY A 430 7.56 -35.04 42.64
N SER A 431 7.08 -33.87 42.22
CA SER A 431 5.71 -33.40 42.48
C SER A 431 4.88 -33.30 41.20
N VAL A 432 3.56 -33.30 41.34
CA VAL A 432 2.63 -33.13 40.23
C VAL A 432 2.72 -31.68 39.72
N PRO A 433 2.98 -31.45 38.41
CA PRO A 433 3.14 -30.10 37.88
C PRO A 433 1.84 -29.32 37.88
N GLN A 434 1.95 -28.00 38.04
CA GLN A 434 0.91 -27.07 37.67
C GLN A 434 1.08 -26.67 36.21
N LEU A 435 0.01 -26.72 35.43
CA LEU A 435 0.02 -26.29 34.03
C LEU A 435 -0.36 -24.83 33.99
N VAL A 436 0.49 -24.02 33.37
CA VAL A 436 0.28 -22.60 33.16
C VAL A 436 -0.10 -22.42 31.70
N THR A 437 -1.33 -22.01 31.44
CA THR A 437 -1.83 -21.70 30.10
C THR A 437 -2.24 -20.24 30.05
N PRO A 438 -2.40 -19.67 28.85
CA PRO A 438 -2.93 -18.33 28.76
C PRO A 438 -4.36 -18.25 29.31
N PHE A 439 -4.69 -17.12 29.93
CA PHE A 439 -6.05 -16.85 30.35
C PHE A 439 -6.92 -16.48 29.13
N MET A 440 -8.04 -17.19 28.97
CA MET A 440 -9.01 -16.99 27.90
C MET A 440 -10.20 -16.19 28.45
N ASP A 441 -10.17 -14.88 28.24
CA ASP A 441 -11.06 -13.89 28.86
C ASP A 441 -12.53 -13.98 28.39
N GLY A 442 -12.79 -14.66 27.28
CA GLY A 442 -14.14 -14.98 26.79
C GLY A 442 -14.75 -16.24 27.37
N GLY A 443 -14.05 -16.97 28.26
CA GLY A 443 -14.52 -18.23 28.83
C GLY A 443 -14.53 -19.37 27.82
N ASN A 444 -15.45 -20.33 28.00
CA ASN A 444 -15.63 -21.45 27.08
C ASN A 444 -16.86 -21.27 26.16
N LEU A 445 -16.91 -22.05 25.07
CA LEU A 445 -17.98 -21.98 24.08
C LEU A 445 -19.34 -22.29 24.71
N ARG A 446 -19.41 -23.20 25.69
CA ARG A 446 -20.68 -23.52 26.32
C ARG A 446 -21.30 -22.32 27.03
N GLN A 447 -20.50 -21.58 27.79
CA GLN A 447 -20.90 -20.33 28.44
C GLN A 447 -21.27 -19.26 27.41
N HIS A 448 -20.48 -19.13 26.34
CA HIS A 448 -20.73 -18.20 25.24
C HIS A 448 -22.11 -18.43 24.59
N LEU A 449 -22.40 -19.66 24.20
CA LEU A 449 -23.68 -20.03 23.58
C LEU A 449 -24.87 -19.83 24.54
N ASN A 450 -24.67 -20.07 25.84
CA ASN A 450 -25.72 -19.82 26.85
C ASN A 450 -26.09 -18.34 26.92
N LEU A 451 -25.09 -17.44 26.85
CA LEU A 451 -25.33 -15.99 26.80
C LEU A 451 -26.04 -15.58 25.51
N GLN A 452 -25.59 -16.07 24.35
CA GLN A 452 -26.24 -15.79 23.06
C GLN A 452 -27.71 -16.22 23.06
N LYS A 453 -28.01 -17.41 23.61
CA LYS A 453 -29.36 -17.95 23.69
C LYS A 453 -30.33 -17.04 24.45
N VAL A 454 -29.87 -16.33 25.47
CA VAL A 454 -30.70 -15.40 26.27
C VAL A 454 -30.58 -13.95 25.79
N GLY A 455 -29.84 -13.68 24.71
CA GLY A 455 -29.65 -12.33 24.17
C GLY A 455 -28.69 -11.46 24.98
N GLU A 456 -27.90 -12.05 25.88
CA GLU A 456 -26.91 -11.33 26.69
C GLU A 456 -25.63 -11.07 25.87
N PRO A 457 -24.93 -9.94 26.10
CA PRO A 457 -23.73 -9.59 25.35
C PRO A 457 -22.59 -10.57 25.66
N THR A 458 -21.85 -10.95 24.62
CA THR A 458 -20.67 -11.80 24.73
C THR A 458 -19.39 -10.98 24.64
N ALA A 459 -18.34 -11.41 25.36
CA ALA A 459 -17.06 -10.70 25.41
C ALA A 459 -16.29 -10.76 24.07
N VAL A 460 -16.51 -11.79 23.27
CA VAL A 460 -15.80 -12.05 22.00
C VAL A 460 -16.84 -12.19 20.89
N ARG A 461 -16.67 -11.46 19.79
CA ARG A 461 -17.54 -11.59 18.60
C ARG A 461 -17.00 -12.68 17.70
N VAL A 462 -17.79 -13.75 17.53
CA VAL A 462 -17.46 -14.91 16.70
C VAL A 462 -18.71 -15.42 15.97
N SER A 463 -18.55 -15.93 14.75
CA SER A 463 -19.62 -16.66 14.04
C SER A 463 -19.52 -18.17 14.28
N THR A 464 -20.60 -18.90 13.94
CA THR A 464 -20.59 -20.37 14.02
C THR A 464 -19.53 -20.93 13.07
N TRP A 465 -19.40 -20.36 11.87
CA TRP A 465 -18.37 -20.76 10.92
C TRP A 465 -16.96 -20.60 11.51
N GLN A 466 -16.66 -19.47 12.16
CA GLN A 466 -15.33 -19.20 12.72
C GLN A 466 -14.92 -20.20 13.81
N ILE A 467 -15.86 -20.58 14.68
CA ILE A 467 -15.61 -21.58 15.72
C ILE A 467 -15.39 -22.95 15.08
N ALA A 468 -16.27 -23.35 14.16
CA ALA A 468 -16.14 -24.63 13.45
C ALA A 468 -14.80 -24.72 12.69
N TRP A 469 -14.40 -23.64 12.02
CA TRP A 469 -13.14 -23.51 11.31
C TRP A 469 -11.92 -23.76 12.19
N VAL A 470 -11.87 -23.11 13.36
CA VAL A 470 -10.76 -23.26 14.30
C VAL A 470 -10.69 -24.69 14.84
N VAL A 471 -11.82 -25.26 15.26
CA VAL A 471 -11.85 -26.61 15.85
C VAL A 471 -11.50 -27.68 14.81
N ALA A 472 -11.99 -27.56 13.58
CA ALA A 472 -11.64 -28.47 12.50
C ALA A 472 -10.14 -28.42 12.17
N ASN A 473 -9.54 -27.22 12.13
CA ASN A 473 -8.10 -27.07 11.90
C ASN A 473 -7.25 -27.57 13.07
N ALA A 474 -7.70 -27.39 14.31
CA ALA A 474 -7.09 -27.99 15.49
C ALA A 474 -7.04 -29.52 15.39
N LEU A 475 -8.16 -30.16 15.04
CA LEU A 475 -8.23 -31.61 14.85
C LEU A 475 -7.36 -32.10 13.70
N ARG A 476 -7.40 -31.41 12.56
CA ARG A 476 -6.56 -31.70 11.39
C ARG A 476 -5.08 -31.70 11.74
N GLU A 477 -4.64 -30.74 12.56
CA GLU A 477 -3.24 -30.62 12.97
C GLU A 477 -2.83 -31.63 14.06
N LEU A 478 -3.74 -32.00 14.96
CA LEU A 478 -3.52 -33.11 15.89
C LEU A 478 -3.43 -34.44 15.15
N HIS A 479 -4.37 -34.70 14.24
CA HIS A 479 -4.48 -35.96 13.49
C HIS A 479 -3.29 -36.15 12.55
N SER A 480 -2.79 -35.09 11.90
CA SER A 480 -1.59 -35.17 11.06
C SER A 480 -0.31 -35.51 11.84
N ARG A 481 -0.32 -35.27 13.16
CA ARG A 481 0.76 -35.66 14.09
C ARG A 481 0.49 -37.01 14.77
N GLY A 482 -0.57 -37.73 14.37
CA GLY A 482 -0.94 -39.00 14.96
C GLY A 482 -1.49 -38.89 16.40
N MET A 483 -2.04 -37.74 16.79
CA MET A 483 -2.59 -37.51 18.12
C MET A 483 -4.13 -37.43 18.08
N LEU A 484 -4.77 -38.03 19.09
CA LEU A 484 -6.20 -37.96 19.33
C LEU A 484 -6.50 -36.97 20.46
N HIS A 485 -7.56 -36.17 20.33
CA HIS A 485 -7.99 -35.27 21.40
C HIS A 485 -8.78 -36.00 22.49
N ARG A 486 -9.76 -36.83 22.10
CA ARG A 486 -10.57 -37.69 22.99
C ARG A 486 -11.59 -37.02 23.92
N ASP A 487 -11.76 -35.69 23.84
CA ASP A 487 -12.75 -34.95 24.64
C ASP A 487 -13.15 -33.62 23.96
N VAL A 488 -13.40 -33.67 22.65
CA VAL A 488 -13.86 -32.48 21.90
C VAL A 488 -15.30 -32.14 22.33
N LYS A 489 -15.49 -30.97 22.94
CA LYS A 489 -16.79 -30.49 23.41
C LYS A 489 -16.78 -28.97 23.62
N SER A 490 -17.95 -28.36 23.73
CA SER A 490 -18.10 -26.92 23.93
C SER A 490 -17.44 -26.37 25.21
N ASP A 491 -17.26 -27.18 26.27
CA ASP A 491 -16.52 -26.75 27.47
C ASP A 491 -15.00 -26.61 27.26
N ASN A 492 -14.45 -27.31 26.26
CA ASN A 492 -13.01 -27.38 25.98
C ASN A 492 -12.59 -26.46 24.81
N ILE A 493 -13.53 -25.70 24.26
CA ILE A 493 -13.28 -24.68 23.23
C ILE A 493 -13.29 -23.32 23.93
N PHE A 494 -12.15 -22.64 23.95
CA PHE A 494 -11.97 -21.40 24.69
C PHE A 494 -11.95 -20.17 23.77
N LEU A 495 -12.46 -19.05 24.26
CA LEU A 495 -12.55 -17.80 23.51
C LEU A 495 -11.74 -16.69 24.19
N SER A 496 -11.10 -15.85 23.39
CA SER A 496 -10.37 -14.67 23.87
C SER A 496 -10.42 -13.51 22.89
N THR A 497 -10.44 -12.28 23.42
CA THR A 497 -10.31 -11.06 22.62
C THR A 497 -8.92 -10.90 22.01
N THR A 498 -7.89 -11.49 22.62
CA THR A 498 -6.48 -11.34 22.20
C THR A 498 -5.92 -12.57 21.49
N ARG A 499 -6.57 -13.73 21.61
CA ARG A 499 -6.14 -15.01 21.01
C ARG A 499 -7.19 -15.69 20.13
N PHE A 500 -8.38 -15.10 19.99
CA PHE A 500 -9.50 -15.68 19.27
C PHE A 500 -10.00 -17.00 19.89
N VAL A 501 -10.38 -17.98 19.07
CA VAL A 501 -10.86 -19.29 19.51
C VAL A 501 -9.68 -20.27 19.53
N GLN A 502 -9.60 -21.11 20.56
CA GLN A 502 -8.61 -22.19 20.67
C GLN A 502 -9.21 -23.45 21.30
N LEU A 503 -8.83 -24.63 20.81
CA LEU A 503 -9.19 -25.91 21.41
C LEU A 503 -8.18 -26.29 22.50
N GLY A 504 -8.66 -26.68 23.68
CA GLY A 504 -7.82 -27.02 24.84
C GLY A 504 -8.33 -28.24 25.63
N ASP A 505 -7.77 -28.43 26.83
CA ASP A 505 -7.97 -29.60 27.70
C ASP A 505 -7.54 -30.93 27.07
N PHE A 506 -6.22 -31.16 27.07
CA PHE A 506 -5.59 -32.35 26.50
C PHE A 506 -5.42 -33.48 27.52
N GLY A 507 -6.11 -33.43 28.66
CA GLY A 507 -5.95 -34.40 29.75
C GLY A 507 -6.17 -35.85 29.33
N THR A 508 -6.99 -36.09 28.31
CA THR A 508 -7.27 -37.42 27.76
C THR A 508 -6.56 -37.69 26.44
N ALA A 509 -5.82 -36.72 25.89
CA ALA A 509 -5.16 -36.82 24.59
C ALA A 509 -4.04 -37.86 24.60
N ARG A 510 -3.86 -38.56 23.47
CA ARG A 510 -2.87 -39.65 23.34
C ARG A 510 -2.36 -39.79 21.91
N THR A 511 -1.15 -40.32 21.77
CA THR A 511 -0.62 -40.83 20.51
C THR A 511 -1.44 -42.05 20.07
N TYR A 512 -1.63 -42.18 18.76
CA TYR A 512 -2.32 -43.32 18.19
C TYR A 512 -1.36 -44.54 18.13
N ASP A 513 -1.59 -45.53 19.01
CA ASP A 513 -0.92 -46.84 18.98
C ASP A 513 -1.96 -47.95 18.75
N ALA A 514 -1.78 -48.75 17.70
CA ALA A 514 -2.74 -49.75 17.26
C ALA A 514 -2.84 -51.00 18.19
N GLU A 515 -1.90 -51.18 19.12
CA GLU A 515 -1.73 -52.45 19.88
C GLU A 515 -2.33 -52.45 21.30
N TYR A 516 -2.63 -51.29 21.90
CA TYR A 516 -3.12 -51.23 23.30
C TYR A 516 -4.16 -50.13 23.48
N MET A 517 -5.43 -50.46 23.29
CA MET A 517 -6.53 -49.51 23.51
C MET A 517 -7.39 -49.94 24.69
N THR A 518 -7.35 -49.16 25.78
CA THR A 518 -8.17 -49.36 26.99
C THR A 518 -9.04 -48.15 27.33
N GLU A 519 -10.29 -48.48 27.69
CA GLU A 519 -11.43 -47.77 28.30
C GLU A 519 -11.85 -46.38 27.76
N GLY A 520 -13.14 -46.32 27.38
CA GLY A 520 -13.84 -45.14 26.89
C GLY A 520 -13.76 -43.99 27.88
N THR A 521 -12.99 -42.96 27.52
CA THR A 521 -12.86 -41.70 28.27
C THR A 521 -13.52 -40.60 27.44
N GLY A 522 -14.37 -39.80 28.06
CA GLY A 522 -15.10 -38.69 27.43
C GLY A 522 -16.36 -38.30 28.22
N THR A 523 -16.98 -37.18 27.88
CA THR A 523 -18.28 -36.79 28.45
C THR A 523 -19.41 -37.47 27.65
N PRO A 524 -20.32 -38.26 28.25
CA PRO A 524 -21.14 -39.25 27.53
C PRO A 524 -21.91 -38.74 26.30
N TYR A 525 -22.30 -37.46 26.28
CA TYR A 525 -23.11 -36.88 25.20
C TYR A 525 -22.33 -36.50 23.94
N TRP A 526 -20.99 -36.48 23.97
CA TRP A 526 -20.16 -36.19 22.78
C TRP A 526 -19.41 -37.43 22.27
N ILE A 527 -19.53 -38.57 22.96
CA ILE A 527 -18.80 -39.80 22.63
C ILE A 527 -19.43 -40.49 21.42
N ALA A 528 -18.57 -40.97 20.52
CA ALA A 528 -18.97 -41.70 19.34
C ALA A 528 -19.56 -43.09 19.66
N PRO A 529 -20.55 -43.58 18.90
CA PRO A 529 -21.25 -44.84 19.18
C PRO A 529 -20.34 -46.05 19.38
N GLU A 530 -19.28 -46.17 18.59
CA GLU A 530 -18.36 -47.30 18.59
C GLU A 530 -17.51 -47.40 19.87
N VAL A 531 -17.33 -46.30 20.59
CA VAL A 531 -16.55 -46.25 21.83
C VAL A 531 -17.29 -46.94 22.98
N PHE A 532 -18.63 -47.03 22.90
CA PHE A 532 -19.46 -47.70 23.89
C PHE A 532 -19.54 -49.23 23.71
N ASN A 533 -19.01 -49.78 22.62
CA ASN A 533 -19.02 -51.23 22.40
C ASN A 533 -18.00 -51.93 23.30
N ASN A 534 -18.26 -53.19 23.67
CA ASN A 534 -17.27 -54.00 24.41
C ASN A 534 -16.01 -54.18 23.54
N GLY A 535 -14.88 -53.63 24.00
CA GLY A 535 -13.64 -53.57 23.22
C GLY A 535 -13.60 -52.44 22.18
N GLY A 536 -14.48 -51.45 22.29
CA GLY A 536 -14.57 -50.29 21.40
C GLY A 536 -13.28 -49.47 21.37
N VAL A 537 -12.90 -49.05 20.16
CA VAL A 537 -11.63 -48.38 19.83
C VAL A 537 -11.90 -46.91 19.53
N TYR A 538 -11.32 -46.01 20.34
CA TYR A 538 -11.37 -44.55 20.10
C TYR A 538 -10.33 -44.12 19.05
N ASN A 539 -10.77 -43.75 17.84
CA ASN A 539 -9.89 -43.39 16.72
C ASN A 539 -10.13 -41.93 16.25
N PHE A 540 -9.49 -41.51 15.15
CA PHE A 540 -9.64 -40.16 14.61
C PHE A 540 -11.09 -39.84 14.21
N ALA A 541 -11.84 -40.84 13.75
CA ALA A 541 -13.25 -40.69 13.40
C ALA A 541 -14.15 -40.44 14.63
N ALA A 542 -13.72 -40.84 15.83
CA ALA A 542 -14.41 -40.52 17.07
C ALA A 542 -14.26 -39.04 17.46
N ASP A 543 -13.07 -38.43 17.26
CA ASP A 543 -12.90 -36.97 17.42
C ASP A 543 -13.79 -36.19 16.43
N VAL A 544 -13.89 -36.67 15.18
CA VAL A 544 -14.76 -36.07 14.15
C VAL A 544 -16.24 -36.19 14.53
N TYR A 545 -16.66 -37.30 15.12
CA TYR A 545 -18.02 -37.43 15.65
C TYR A 545 -18.29 -36.40 16.75
N SER A 546 -17.38 -36.29 17.73
CA SER A 546 -17.50 -35.30 18.81
C SER A 546 -17.56 -33.86 18.27
N PHE A 547 -16.79 -33.55 17.22
CA PHE A 547 -16.91 -32.29 16.48
C PHE A 547 -18.28 -32.11 15.83
N GLY A 548 -18.84 -33.15 15.19
CA GLY A 548 -20.19 -33.12 14.65
C GLY A 548 -21.26 -32.81 15.71
N VAL A 549 -21.09 -33.33 16.93
CA VAL A 549 -21.95 -32.98 18.07
C VAL A 549 -21.80 -31.50 18.43
N VAL A 550 -20.58 -30.95 18.47
CA VAL A 550 -20.35 -29.51 18.69
C VAL A 550 -21.02 -28.65 17.60
N LEU A 551 -21.02 -29.08 16.34
CA LEU A 551 -21.75 -28.37 15.27
C LEU A 551 -23.25 -28.26 15.57
N THR A 552 -23.86 -29.29 16.18
CA THR A 552 -25.26 -29.19 16.61
C THR A 552 -25.48 -28.20 17.74
N GLU A 553 -24.52 -28.07 18.66
CA GLU A 553 -24.56 -27.05 19.71
C GLU A 553 -24.42 -25.64 19.14
N LEU A 554 -23.58 -25.45 18.11
CA LEU A 554 -23.41 -24.16 17.45
C LEU A 554 -24.66 -23.72 16.68
N ASP A 555 -25.35 -24.66 16.03
CA ASP A 555 -26.61 -24.36 15.36
C ASP A 555 -27.74 -24.08 16.36
N THR A 556 -27.89 -24.93 17.38
CA THR A 556 -29.05 -24.86 18.29
C THR A 556 -28.86 -23.93 19.49
N MET A 557 -27.61 -23.59 19.82
CA MET A 557 -27.20 -22.98 21.10
C MET A 557 -27.59 -23.82 22.33
N GLN A 558 -27.97 -25.08 22.16
CA GLN A 558 -28.42 -25.98 23.23
C GLN A 558 -27.36 -27.03 23.55
N LEU A 559 -27.55 -27.74 24.66
CA LEU A 559 -26.79 -28.97 24.94
C LEU A 559 -27.22 -30.09 23.98
N PRO A 560 -26.33 -31.07 23.68
CA PRO A 560 -26.73 -32.21 22.87
C PRO A 560 -27.90 -32.95 23.50
N TYR A 561 -28.84 -33.43 22.67
CA TYR A 561 -30.03 -34.18 23.11
C TYR A 561 -30.95 -33.41 24.07
N TRP A 562 -30.94 -32.06 24.05
CA TRP A 562 -31.81 -31.23 24.89
C TRP A 562 -33.30 -31.55 24.71
N ASP A 563 -33.70 -31.88 23.48
CA ASP A 563 -35.04 -32.21 23.01
C ASP A 563 -35.35 -33.72 23.09
N ALA A 564 -34.36 -34.56 23.40
CA ALA A 564 -34.57 -36.00 23.50
C ALA A 564 -35.41 -36.37 24.73
N PRO A 565 -36.36 -37.32 24.58
CA PRO A 565 -37.17 -37.81 25.69
C PRO A 565 -36.38 -38.69 26.67
N LEU A 566 -35.21 -39.18 26.25
CA LEU A 566 -34.31 -40.00 27.04
C LEU A 566 -33.32 -39.14 27.84
N LYS A 567 -32.86 -39.64 29.00
CA LYS A 567 -31.85 -39.00 29.84
C LYS A 567 -30.84 -40.03 30.35
N GLY A 568 -29.62 -39.59 30.69
CA GLY A 568 -28.60 -40.44 31.29
C GLY A 568 -28.18 -41.62 30.40
N ALA A 569 -28.01 -42.81 30.99
CA ALA A 569 -27.53 -44.01 30.29
C ALA A 569 -28.45 -44.46 29.12
N ALA A 570 -29.74 -44.13 29.17
CA ALA A 570 -30.65 -44.44 28.07
C ALA A 570 -30.30 -43.68 26.79
N VAL A 571 -29.73 -42.47 26.91
CA VAL A 571 -29.23 -41.70 25.75
C VAL A 571 -28.03 -42.41 25.13
N THR A 572 -27.06 -42.84 25.95
CA THR A 572 -25.86 -43.52 25.44
C THR A 572 -26.18 -44.84 24.75
N ASP A 573 -27.15 -45.62 25.26
CA ASP A 573 -27.60 -46.84 24.58
C ASP A 573 -28.31 -46.56 23.26
N ALA A 574 -29.14 -45.52 23.20
CA ALA A 574 -29.82 -45.12 21.98
C ALA A 574 -28.84 -44.59 20.92
N VAL A 575 -27.79 -43.88 21.34
CA VAL A 575 -26.70 -43.42 20.46
C VAL A 575 -25.87 -44.60 19.96
N ARG A 576 -25.50 -45.53 20.85
CA ARG A 576 -24.76 -46.76 20.51
C ARG A 576 -25.48 -47.60 19.46
N THR A 577 -26.81 -47.70 19.55
CA THR A 577 -27.65 -48.45 18.60
C THR A 577 -28.02 -47.66 17.34
N GLY A 578 -27.68 -46.36 17.28
CA GLY A 578 -28.02 -45.47 16.17
C GLY A 578 -29.47 -44.99 16.18
N ALA A 579 -30.24 -45.31 17.23
CA ALA A 579 -31.63 -44.90 17.41
C ALA A 579 -31.77 -43.40 17.76
N LEU A 580 -30.69 -42.76 18.22
CA LEU A 580 -30.69 -41.35 18.60
C LEU A 580 -29.43 -40.64 18.11
N ARG A 581 -29.60 -39.41 17.61
CA ARG A 581 -28.52 -38.46 17.30
C ARG A 581 -28.93 -37.05 17.75
N PRO A 582 -27.99 -36.13 18.04
CA PRO A 582 -28.32 -34.76 18.39
C PRO A 582 -29.07 -34.06 17.24
N SER A 583 -30.08 -33.27 17.61
CA SER A 583 -30.91 -32.52 16.66
C SER A 583 -30.25 -31.21 16.22
N LEU A 584 -30.61 -30.77 15.02
CA LEU A 584 -30.34 -29.44 14.46
C LEU A 584 -31.68 -28.70 14.32
N ARG A 585 -31.68 -27.37 14.32
CA ARG A 585 -32.87 -26.56 14.05
C ARG A 585 -33.39 -26.83 12.64
N ASP A 586 -34.69 -26.65 12.40
CA ASP A 586 -35.29 -26.88 11.09
C ASP A 586 -34.72 -25.96 10.00
N ASP A 587 -34.39 -24.71 10.37
CA ASP A 587 -33.83 -23.67 9.49
C ASP A 587 -32.30 -23.73 9.33
N CYS A 588 -31.63 -24.74 9.89
CA CYS A 588 -30.19 -24.95 9.72
C CYS A 588 -29.80 -25.03 8.23
N ALA A 589 -28.74 -24.30 7.85
CA ALA A 589 -28.22 -24.28 6.49
C ALA A 589 -27.99 -25.71 5.94
N PRO A 590 -28.43 -26.03 4.70
CA PRO A 590 -28.38 -27.40 4.19
C PRO A 590 -26.98 -28.03 4.17
N TRP A 591 -25.96 -27.23 3.80
CA TRP A 591 -24.57 -27.70 3.77
C TRP A 591 -24.03 -27.98 5.18
N PHE A 592 -24.37 -27.11 6.15
CA PHE A 592 -23.92 -27.25 7.54
C PHE A 592 -24.59 -28.46 8.20
N ARG A 593 -25.89 -28.66 7.92
CA ARG A 593 -26.63 -29.87 8.30
C ARG A 593 -25.97 -31.11 7.71
N ALA A 594 -25.67 -31.11 6.42
CA ALA A 594 -25.03 -32.24 5.76
C ALA A 594 -23.67 -32.56 6.40
N LEU A 595 -22.84 -31.55 6.65
CA LEU A 595 -21.55 -31.69 7.32
C LEU A 595 -21.71 -32.28 8.73
N ALA A 596 -22.58 -31.71 9.56
CA ALA A 596 -22.81 -32.18 10.92
C ALA A 596 -23.31 -33.64 10.96
N LEU A 597 -24.26 -33.99 10.08
CA LEU A 597 -24.78 -35.36 9.98
C LEU A 597 -23.74 -36.35 9.46
N GLN A 598 -22.87 -35.94 8.53
CA GLN A 598 -21.80 -36.78 8.00
C GLN A 598 -20.70 -37.01 9.06
N CYS A 599 -20.32 -35.97 9.81
CA CYS A 599 -19.43 -36.10 10.97
C CYS A 599 -20.01 -37.07 12.01
N MET A 600 -21.33 -37.08 12.21
CA MET A 600 -22.02 -37.97 13.15
C MET A 600 -22.55 -39.27 12.52
N ALA A 601 -21.96 -39.75 11.42
CA ALA A 601 -22.36 -41.03 10.82
C ALA A 601 -22.15 -42.20 11.81
N GLN A 602 -23.08 -43.17 11.81
CA GLN A 602 -23.01 -44.33 12.70
C GLN A 602 -21.76 -45.16 12.43
N ASP A 603 -21.48 -45.39 11.15
CA ASP A 603 -20.26 -46.06 10.70
C ASP A 603 -19.08 -45.08 10.76
N PRO A 604 -18.04 -45.36 11.57
CA PRO A 604 -16.84 -44.53 11.65
C PRO A 604 -16.12 -44.36 10.29
N ALA A 605 -16.19 -45.36 9.40
CA ALA A 605 -15.56 -45.30 8.09
C ALA A 605 -16.27 -44.35 7.11
N ALA A 606 -17.54 -44.01 7.38
CA ALA A 606 -18.32 -43.07 6.58
C ALA A 606 -18.11 -41.61 6.99
N ARG A 607 -17.42 -41.36 8.12
CA ARG A 607 -17.13 -40.00 8.60
C ARG A 607 -15.99 -39.37 7.79
N PRO A 608 -16.04 -38.06 7.53
CA PRO A 608 -14.96 -37.38 6.82
C PRO A 608 -13.69 -37.34 7.68
N SER A 609 -12.53 -37.20 7.05
CA SER A 609 -11.31 -36.83 7.77
C SER A 609 -11.39 -35.36 8.24
N ALA A 610 -10.61 -34.98 9.25
CA ALA A 610 -10.54 -33.58 9.67
C ALA A 610 -10.05 -32.63 8.55
N GLU A 611 -9.19 -33.09 7.62
CA GLU A 611 -8.81 -32.32 6.43
C GLU A 611 -10.02 -32.14 5.48
N SER A 612 -10.80 -33.18 5.25
CA SER A 612 -12.02 -33.11 4.42
C SER A 612 -13.06 -32.15 5.03
N VAL A 613 -13.20 -32.13 6.36
CA VAL A 613 -14.04 -31.15 7.06
C VAL A 613 -13.56 -29.73 6.81
N VAL A 614 -12.25 -29.47 6.91
CA VAL A 614 -11.68 -28.15 6.63
C VAL A 614 -11.92 -27.71 5.18
N GLN A 615 -11.84 -28.63 4.21
CA GLN A 615 -12.15 -28.34 2.81
C GLN A 615 -13.61 -27.91 2.61
N VAL A 616 -14.57 -28.56 3.28
CA VAL A 616 -15.99 -28.17 3.24
C VAL A 616 -16.18 -26.78 3.86
N LEU A 617 -15.59 -26.52 5.02
CA LEU A 617 -15.68 -25.21 5.68
C LEU A 617 -15.05 -24.10 4.83
N GLU A 618 -13.94 -24.39 4.14
CA GLU A 618 -13.27 -23.43 3.25
C GLU A 618 -14.16 -22.99 2.09
N GLN A 619 -14.96 -23.89 1.52
CA GLN A 619 -15.91 -23.60 0.44
C GLN A 619 -17.06 -22.68 0.88
N HIS A 620 -17.37 -22.66 2.18
CA HIS A 620 -18.49 -21.91 2.77
C HIS A 620 -18.02 -20.74 3.66
N ARG A 621 -16.80 -20.22 3.45
CA ARG A 621 -16.20 -19.15 4.26
C ARG A 621 -17.02 -17.87 4.33
N ASP A 622 -17.57 -17.46 3.19
CA ASP A 622 -18.30 -16.20 3.05
C ASP A 622 -19.83 -16.44 3.02
N ASP A 623 -20.28 -17.62 3.46
CA ASP A 623 -21.70 -17.96 3.52
C ASP A 623 -22.37 -17.20 4.68
N PRO A 624 -23.35 -16.31 4.44
CA PRO A 624 -23.96 -15.50 5.49
C PRO A 624 -24.89 -16.31 6.42
N THR A 625 -25.14 -17.59 6.12
CA THR A 625 -26.09 -18.42 6.89
C THR A 625 -25.49 -19.07 8.14
N VAL A 626 -24.16 -18.98 8.36
CA VAL A 626 -23.42 -19.69 9.43
C VAL A 626 -22.30 -18.85 10.05
#